data_AF-A0A1D6KIZ2-F1
#
_entry.id   AF-A0A1D6KIZ2-F1
#
_cell.length_a   1.000
_cell.length_b   1.000
_cell.length_c   1.000
_cell.angle_alpha   90.00
_cell.angle_beta   90.00
_cell.angle_gamma   90.00
#
_symmetry.space_group_name_H-M   'P 1'
#
loop_
_entity.id
_entity.type
_entity.pdbx_description
1 polymer ?
#
loop_
_entity_poly.entity_id
_entity_poly.type
_entity_poly.pdbx_seq_one_letter_code
_entity_poly.pdbx_strand_id
1 'polypeptide(L)'
;MRSKLQPEMEQLRRHYSVLVKGGGKYDEEIYSIKLPGNPTDIGEGKPENQNHGLIKFDVGNVVMVTGGRNTGRVGVIKNREKHKGSFETIHVEDSMGHQFATCMGNVFTIGKGNKPWVSLPKGRGIKLSIIEE
;
A
#
# COMPACT_ATOMS: atom_id res chain seq x y z
N MET A 1 -10.14 -16.56 50.55
CA MET A 1 -9.81 -15.43 49.65
C MET A 1 -9.06 -15.99 48.46
N ARG A 2 -9.58 -15.78 47.25
CA ARG A 2 -9.09 -16.36 45.99
C ARG A 2 -7.66 -15.89 45.72
N SER A 3 -6.68 -16.79 45.84
CA SER A 3 -5.37 -16.63 45.23
C SER A 3 -5.58 -16.57 43.72
N LYS A 4 -5.21 -15.43 43.14
CA LYS A 4 -5.34 -15.20 41.70
C LYS A 4 -4.55 -16.27 40.97
N LEU A 5 -5.26 -16.97 40.10
CA LEU A 5 -4.70 -17.89 39.12
C LEU A 5 -3.56 -17.19 38.37
N GLN A 6 -2.51 -17.96 38.07
CA GLN A 6 -1.50 -17.63 37.07
C GLN A 6 -2.22 -17.11 35.81
N PRO A 7 -1.77 -16.01 35.17
CA PRO A 7 -2.32 -15.64 33.89
C PRO A 7 -1.87 -16.72 32.90
N GLU A 8 -2.82 -17.60 32.62
CA GLU A 8 -2.83 -18.54 31.52
C GLU A 8 -2.31 -17.83 30.27
N MET A 9 -1.40 -18.50 29.56
CA MET A 9 -0.72 -18.01 28.37
C MET A 9 -1.67 -17.25 27.45
N GLU A 10 -1.73 -15.93 27.60
CA GLU A 10 -2.48 -15.05 26.72
C GLU A 10 -1.77 -15.16 25.38
N GLN A 11 -2.29 -16.07 24.56
CA GLN A 11 -1.80 -16.43 23.26
C GLN A 11 -1.68 -15.11 22.50
N LEU A 12 -0.44 -14.61 22.37
CA LEU A 12 -0.14 -13.26 21.91
C LEU A 12 -0.87 -13.03 20.59
N ARG A 13 -2.08 -12.46 20.62
CA ARG A 13 -2.86 -12.19 19.42
C ARG A 13 -2.06 -11.14 18.68
N ARG A 14 -1.51 -11.54 17.53
CA ARG A 14 -0.72 -10.64 16.69
C ARG A 14 -1.70 -9.86 15.85
N HIS A 15 -1.66 -8.55 16.00
CA HIS A 15 -2.51 -7.63 15.25
C HIS A 15 -1.71 -6.96 14.14
N TYR A 16 -2.36 -6.66 13.03
CA TYR A 16 -1.74 -6.09 11.84
C TYR A 16 -2.63 -4.98 11.28
N SER A 17 -2.03 -3.86 10.87
CA SER A 17 -2.72 -2.91 9.99
C SER A 17 -2.51 -3.39 8.56
N VAL A 18 -3.61 -3.61 7.84
CA VAL A 18 -3.62 -4.19 6.50
C VAL A 18 -4.07 -3.14 5.48
N LEU A 19 -3.32 -3.01 4.39
CA LEU A 19 -3.72 -2.29 3.19
C LEU A 19 -4.36 -3.29 2.25
N VAL A 20 -5.62 -3.05 1.93
CA VAL A 20 -6.45 -3.98 1.19
C VAL A 20 -6.92 -3.32 -0.11
N LYS A 21 -6.83 -4.05 -1.22
CA LYS A 21 -7.40 -3.68 -2.50
C LYS A 21 -8.73 -4.38 -2.68
N GLY A 22 -9.78 -3.59 -2.87
CA GLY A 22 -11.08 -4.13 -3.27
C GLY A 22 -10.97 -4.83 -4.62
N GLY A 23 -11.16 -6.15 -4.62
CA GLY A 23 -11.27 -6.95 -5.84
C GLY A 23 -12.74 -7.19 -6.20
N GLY A 24 -12.98 -7.84 -7.34
CA GLY A 24 -14.36 -8.09 -7.79
C GLY A 24 -15.13 -9.10 -6.92
N LYS A 25 -14.46 -10.18 -6.50
CA LYS A 25 -15.07 -11.27 -5.71
C LYS A 25 -14.51 -11.39 -4.29
N TYR A 26 -13.24 -11.05 -4.11
CA TYR A 26 -12.55 -11.05 -2.82
C TYR A 26 -11.64 -9.83 -2.74
N ASP A 27 -11.48 -9.34 -1.52
CA ASP A 27 -10.52 -8.29 -1.22
C ASP A 27 -9.11 -8.88 -1.13
N GLU A 28 -8.12 -8.20 -1.73
CA GLU A 28 -6.72 -8.63 -1.77
C GLU A 28 -5.91 -7.83 -0.75
N GLU A 29 -5.31 -8.49 0.24
CA GLU A 29 -4.33 -7.87 1.14
C GLU A 29 -3.02 -7.61 0.38
N ILE A 30 -2.61 -6.35 0.29
CA ILE A 30 -1.42 -5.94 -0.46
C ILE A 30 -0.23 -5.66 0.45
N TYR A 31 -0.49 -5.17 1.66
CA TYR A 31 0.56 -4.85 2.61
C TYR A 31 0.05 -5.02 4.02
N SER A 32 0.86 -5.63 4.88
CA SER A 32 0.59 -5.71 6.31
C SER A 32 1.78 -5.28 7.11
N ILE A 33 1.53 -4.46 8.13
CA ILE A 33 2.51 -4.12 9.15
C ILE A 33 2.05 -4.71 10.48
N LYS A 34 2.94 -5.47 11.12
CA LYS A 34 2.68 -6.02 12.44
C LYS A 34 2.67 -4.89 13.46
N LEU A 35 1.59 -4.81 14.23
CA LEU A 35 1.48 -3.83 15.29
C LEU A 35 2.38 -4.21 16.48
N PRO A 36 3.01 -3.22 17.16
CA PRO A 36 3.89 -3.44 18.29
C PRO A 36 3.16 -3.84 19.60
N GLY A 37 1.84 -3.96 19.58
CA GLY A 37 1.00 -4.18 20.76
C GLY A 37 -0.47 -4.41 20.40
N ASN A 38 -1.34 -4.43 21.40
CA ASN A 38 -2.78 -4.64 21.19
C ASN A 38 -3.45 -3.40 20.57
N PRO A 39 -4.37 -3.56 19.60
CA PRO A 39 -5.09 -2.47 18.92
C PRO A 39 -5.71 -1.46 19.87
N THR A 40 -6.28 -1.93 20.98
CA THR A 40 -6.93 -1.09 22.01
C THR A 40 -5.94 -0.14 22.71
N ASP A 41 -4.71 -0.61 22.95
CA ASP A 41 -3.64 0.17 23.58
C ASP A 41 -2.96 1.13 22.58
N ILE A 42 -3.00 0.78 21.29
CA ILE A 42 -2.46 1.58 20.17
C ILE A 42 -3.50 2.57 19.62
N GLY A 43 -4.78 2.37 19.95
CA GLY A 43 -5.90 3.26 19.59
C GLY A 43 -6.70 2.84 18.36
N GLU A 44 -6.43 1.70 17.70
CA GLU A 44 -7.28 1.18 16.62
C GLU A 44 -8.66 0.81 17.18
N GLY A 45 -9.69 1.59 16.79
CA GLY A 45 -11.05 1.56 17.36
C GLY A 45 -11.50 2.90 17.94
N LYS A 46 -10.58 3.83 18.19
CA LYS A 46 -10.93 5.24 18.48
C LYS A 46 -11.43 5.92 17.20
N PRO A 47 -12.31 6.94 17.28
CA PRO A 47 -12.73 7.71 16.10
C PRO A 47 -11.55 8.28 15.31
N GLU A 48 -10.43 8.53 15.99
CA GLU A 48 -9.13 8.93 15.45
C GLU A 48 -8.52 7.92 14.47
N ASN A 49 -8.89 6.63 14.52
CA ASN A 49 -8.35 5.54 13.71
C ASN A 49 -9.40 4.93 12.76
N GLN A 50 -10.49 5.67 12.49
CA GLN A 50 -11.39 5.36 11.38
C GLN A 50 -10.75 5.68 10.03
N ASN A 51 -11.27 5.09 8.95
CA ASN A 51 -10.84 5.39 7.58
C ASN A 51 -10.84 6.91 7.33
N HIS A 52 -9.65 7.53 7.30
CA HIS A 52 -9.49 8.98 7.19
C HIS A 52 -9.87 9.55 5.82
N GLY A 53 -9.97 8.70 4.79
CA GLY A 53 -10.39 9.13 3.46
C GLY A 53 -10.29 8.04 2.41
N LEU A 54 -10.81 8.35 1.24
CA LEU A 54 -10.71 7.53 0.04
C LEU A 54 -9.84 8.25 -0.99
N ILE A 55 -8.89 7.53 -1.58
CA ILE A 55 -8.09 8.04 -2.69
C ILE A 55 -8.64 7.44 -3.98
N LYS A 56 -9.05 8.30 -4.91
CA LYS A 56 -9.48 7.87 -6.24
C LYS A 56 -8.27 7.43 -7.06
N PHE A 57 -8.43 6.35 -7.81
CA PHE A 57 -7.47 5.98 -8.84
C PHE A 57 -7.60 6.96 -10.02
N ASP A 58 -6.72 7.95 -10.05
CA ASP A 58 -6.77 9.03 -11.04
C ASP A 58 -5.35 9.54 -11.39
N VAL A 59 -5.24 10.22 -12.52
CA VAL A 59 -4.00 10.85 -12.96
C VAL A 59 -3.55 11.88 -11.93
N GLY A 60 -2.25 11.94 -11.67
CA GLY A 60 -1.64 12.85 -10.71
C GLY A 60 -1.57 12.28 -9.28
N ASN A 61 -2.11 11.09 -9.01
CA ASN A 61 -1.94 10.42 -7.72
C ASN A 61 -0.74 9.48 -7.70
N VAL A 62 -0.16 9.30 -6.52
CA VAL A 62 1.00 8.44 -6.30
C VAL A 62 0.56 6.98 -6.13
N VAL A 63 1.27 6.11 -6.83
CA VAL A 63 1.01 4.68 -6.89
C VAL A 63 2.28 3.88 -6.60
N MET A 64 2.08 2.69 -6.06
CA MET A 64 3.09 1.64 -5.97
C MET A 64 2.74 0.53 -6.96
N VAL A 65 3.76 0.00 -7.62
CA VAL A 65 3.62 -1.18 -8.48
C VAL A 65 3.74 -2.42 -7.61
N THR A 66 2.72 -3.27 -7.65
CA THR A 66 2.62 -4.50 -6.85
C THR A 66 2.99 -5.76 -7.63
N GLY A 67 3.11 -5.68 -8.96
CA GLY A 67 3.38 -6.84 -9.82
C GLY A 67 4.14 -6.53 -11.11
N GLY A 68 4.69 -7.56 -11.74
CA GLY A 68 5.47 -7.47 -12.99
C GLY A 68 6.91 -6.97 -12.82
N ARG A 69 7.56 -6.59 -13.93
CA ARG A 69 8.98 -6.17 -13.94
C ARG A 69 9.29 -4.92 -13.11
N ASN A 70 8.28 -4.08 -12.90
CA ASN A 70 8.39 -2.81 -12.18
C ASN A 70 7.93 -2.91 -10.71
N THR A 71 7.72 -4.12 -10.18
CA THR A 71 7.29 -4.34 -8.78
C THR A 71 8.18 -3.59 -7.78
N GLY A 72 7.55 -2.97 -6.78
CA GLY A 72 8.21 -2.17 -5.75
C GLY A 72 8.51 -0.73 -6.16
N ARG A 73 8.36 -0.37 -7.45
CA ARG A 73 8.53 1.01 -7.88
C ARG A 73 7.36 1.89 -7.44
N VAL A 74 7.66 3.13 -7.08
CA VAL A 74 6.68 4.14 -6.66
C VAL A 74 6.80 5.35 -7.56
N GLY A 75 5.68 5.89 -7.99
CA GLY A 75 5.64 7.09 -8.82
C GLY A 75 4.25 7.65 -8.99
N VAL A 76 4.13 8.72 -9.73
CA VAL A 76 2.88 9.44 -9.99
C VAL A 76 2.31 8.98 -11.33
N ILE A 77 1.00 8.71 -11.38
CA ILE A 77 0.32 8.40 -12.64
C ILE A 77 0.35 9.65 -13.52
N LYS A 78 0.93 9.55 -14.72
CA LYS A 78 0.94 10.61 -15.73
C LYS A 78 -0.17 10.44 -16.76
N ASN A 79 -0.42 9.19 -17.18
CA ASN A 79 -1.42 8.91 -18.19
C ASN A 79 -2.06 7.52 -17.98
N ARG A 80 -3.30 7.39 -18.44
CA ARG A 80 -4.09 6.15 -18.43
C ARG A 80 -4.54 5.84 -19.85
N GLU A 81 -4.00 4.78 -20.42
CA GLU A 81 -4.32 4.34 -21.77
C GLU A 81 -5.26 3.15 -21.72
N LYS A 82 -6.50 3.37 -22.18
CA LYS A 82 -7.53 2.35 -22.23
C LYS A 82 -7.71 1.85 -23.65
N HIS A 83 -7.43 0.57 -23.87
CA HIS A 83 -7.69 -0.11 -25.13
C HIS A 83 -8.90 -1.03 -25.01
N LYS A 84 -9.79 -1.03 -26.01
CA LYS A 84 -10.94 -1.96 -26.05
C LYS A 84 -10.40 -3.38 -26.25
N GLY A 85 -10.68 -4.28 -25.31
CA GLY A 85 -10.27 -5.69 -25.39
C GLY A 85 -8.85 -5.98 -24.89
N SER A 86 -8.14 -5.00 -24.32
CA SER A 86 -6.85 -5.20 -23.66
C SER A 86 -6.86 -4.61 -22.26
N PHE A 87 -5.84 -4.92 -21.47
CA PHE A 87 -5.64 -4.32 -20.15
C PHE A 87 -5.36 -2.83 -20.27
N GLU A 88 -5.82 -2.07 -19.28
CA GLU A 88 -5.52 -0.64 -19.20
C GLU A 88 -4.04 -0.45 -18.83
N THR A 89 -3.31 0.33 -19.64
CA THR A 89 -1.90 0.62 -19.44
C THR A 89 -1.77 1.95 -18.68
N ILE A 90 -0.98 1.93 -17.61
CA ILE A 90 -0.75 3.06 -16.73
C ILE A 90 0.69 3.51 -16.93
N HIS A 91 0.85 4.77 -17.33
CA HIS A 91 2.14 5.43 -17.43
C HIS A 91 2.43 6.15 -16.12
N VAL A 92 3.57 5.82 -15.52
CA VAL A 92 3.99 6.29 -14.20
C VAL A 92 5.36 6.94 -14.32
N GLU A 93 5.56 8.03 -13.58
CA GLU A 93 6.84 8.72 -13.44
C GLU A 93 7.28 8.66 -11.98
N ASP A 94 8.48 8.16 -11.72
CA ASP A 94 9.05 8.17 -10.37
C ASP A 94 9.60 9.54 -9.97
N SER A 95 10.08 9.66 -8.73
CA SER A 95 10.63 10.91 -8.21
C SER A 95 11.94 11.35 -8.86
N MET A 96 12.63 10.48 -9.62
CA MET A 96 13.82 10.83 -10.40
C MET A 96 13.47 11.24 -11.84
N GLY A 97 12.18 11.23 -12.20
CA GLY A 97 11.71 11.53 -13.55
C GLY A 97 11.79 10.34 -14.50
N HIS A 98 12.13 9.13 -14.03
CA HIS A 98 12.10 7.96 -14.89
C HIS A 98 10.66 7.54 -15.15
N GLN A 99 10.32 7.42 -16.42
CA GLN A 99 9.00 6.98 -16.87
C GLN A 99 9.00 5.49 -17.15
N PHE A 100 7.93 4.83 -16.73
CA PHE A 100 7.69 3.42 -17.04
C PHE A 100 6.19 3.14 -17.15
N ALA A 101 5.86 2.08 -17.87
CA ALA A 101 4.49 1.62 -18.06
C ALA A 101 4.24 0.30 -17.31
N THR A 102 3.01 0.11 -16.85
CA THR A 102 2.54 -1.15 -16.25
C THR A 102 1.05 -1.32 -16.45
N CYS A 103 0.53 -2.54 -16.32
CA CYS A 103 -0.91 -2.79 -16.39
C CYS A 103 -1.61 -2.30 -15.11
N MET A 104 -2.83 -1.76 -15.23
CA MET A 104 -3.64 -1.28 -14.10
C MET A 104 -3.78 -2.31 -12.97
N GLY A 105 -3.88 -3.60 -13.30
CA GLY A 105 -3.94 -4.68 -12.32
C GLY A 105 -2.73 -4.72 -11.36
N ASN A 106 -1.57 -4.28 -11.83
CA ASN A 106 -0.31 -4.28 -11.09
C ASN A 106 -0.04 -2.97 -10.34
N VAL A 107 -1.01 -2.06 -10.27
CA VAL A 107 -0.86 -0.74 -9.66
C VAL A 107 -1.78 -0.62 -8.46
N PHE A 108 -1.27 0.01 -7.40
CA PHE A 108 -2.04 0.36 -6.22
C PHE A 108 -1.82 1.82 -5.84
N THR A 109 -2.89 2.57 -5.58
CA THR A 109 -2.79 3.99 -5.17
C THR A 109 -2.47 4.10 -3.70
N ILE A 110 -1.39 4.81 -3.38
CA ILE A 110 -0.87 4.92 -2.01
C ILE A 110 -0.96 6.34 -1.45
N GLY A 111 -1.40 7.31 -2.26
CA GLY A 111 -1.49 8.70 -1.82
C GLY A 111 -2.11 9.62 -2.86
N LYS A 112 -2.41 10.84 -2.42
CA LYS A 112 -3.00 11.90 -3.25
C LYS A 112 -1.92 12.87 -3.72
N GLY A 113 -1.92 13.22 -5.01
CA GLY A 113 -0.86 14.05 -5.57
C GLY A 113 0.51 13.35 -5.47
N ASN A 114 1.53 14.12 -5.10
CA ASN A 114 2.88 13.63 -4.86
C ASN A 114 3.12 13.17 -3.41
N LYS A 115 2.09 13.17 -2.55
CA LYS A 115 2.23 12.82 -1.12
C LYS A 115 1.72 11.40 -0.86
N PRO A 116 2.62 10.42 -0.62
CA PRO A 116 2.20 9.10 -0.17
C PRO A 116 1.59 9.22 1.24
N TRP A 117 0.51 8.47 1.48
CA TRP A 117 -0.13 8.37 2.80
C TRP A 117 0.46 7.23 3.64
N VAL A 118 1.28 6.39 3.01
CA VAL A 118 2.04 5.32 3.66
C VAL A 118 3.52 5.68 3.71
N SER A 119 4.22 5.16 4.73
CA SER A 119 5.67 5.23 4.80
C SER A 119 6.30 4.35 3.72
N LEU A 120 7.31 4.88 3.03
CA LEU A 120 8.03 4.15 1.99
C LEU A 120 9.28 3.47 2.57
N PRO A 121 9.71 2.32 2.00
CA PRO A 121 10.99 1.70 2.32
C PRO A 121 12.18 2.63 2.02
N LYS A 122 13.39 2.31 2.51
CA LYS A 122 14.59 3.15 2.39
C LYS A 122 14.87 3.68 0.97
N GLY A 123 14.60 2.87 -0.06
CA GLY A 123 14.79 3.26 -1.46
C GLY A 123 13.67 4.12 -2.06
N ARG A 124 12.63 4.50 -1.28
CA ARG A 124 11.46 5.28 -1.70
C ARG A 124 10.75 4.76 -2.97
N GLY A 125 10.92 3.49 -3.29
CA GLY A 125 10.39 2.88 -4.52
C GLY A 125 11.10 3.32 -5.80
N ILE A 126 12.35 3.76 -5.70
CA ILE A 126 13.20 4.05 -6.86
C ILE A 126 13.96 2.78 -7.21
N LYS A 127 13.92 2.40 -8.50
CA LYS A 127 14.74 1.32 -9.04
C LYS A 127 15.87 1.96 -9.84
N LEU A 128 17.10 1.77 -9.37
CA LEU A 128 18.32 2.28 -9.99
C LEU A 128 18.61 1.52 -11.29
N SER A 129 19.32 2.17 -12.21
CA SER A 129 19.87 1.50 -13.39
C SER A 129 21.03 0.57 -13.00
N ILE A 130 21.40 -0.36 -13.88
CA ILE A 130 22.51 -1.31 -13.66
C ILE A 130 23.85 -0.58 -13.40
N ILE A 131 23.96 0.68 -13.86
CA ILE A 131 25.18 1.49 -13.71
C ILE A 131 25.22 2.20 -12.36
N GLU A 132 24.06 2.42 -11.73
CA GLU A 132 23.91 3.18 -10.48
C GLU A 132 23.76 2.27 -9.24
N GLU A 133 23.65 0.95 -9.44
CA GLU A 133 23.68 -0.08 -8.39
C GLU A 133 25.10 -0.32 -7.88
#